data_AF-A0A845FEP0-F1
#
_entry.id   AF-A0A845FEP0-F1
#
_cell.length_a   1.000
_cell.length_b   1.000
_cell.length_c   1.000
_cell.angle_alpha   90.00
_cell.angle_beta   90.00
_cell.angle_gamma   90.00
#
_symmetry.space_group_name_H-M   'P 1'
#
loop_
_entity.id
_entity.type
_entity.pdbx_description
1 polymer ?
#
loop_
_entity_poly.entity_id
_entity_poly.type
_entity_poly.pdbx_seq_one_letter_code
_entity_poly.pdbx_strand_id
1 'polypeptide(L)'
;MTVWQTKEQLTDLLCSLVEYPSITNSNEEIAIIEYLYYILEDRDYYKKRPSHLNLHPLDDGRQLLTALVKKDESKETLVLISHVDVVGIEDYGSYQNLAFYPRELTQELHKNIEDLPKEAARDLESGNWLFGRGTMDMKAGLTVHLSLLEKAMAGEFDGNLLLVAVPDEEVNSEGMLAALPALADIRDKEGLVYKAALNGEPMFSKYPGDPAYYLYTGSIGKTLPGFLCYGKETHAGEPFGGLNANLMVSYLAQEMELNEAFIEKVGGERTPPPLSLMQRDLKFEYSVQTPQAAVAMYNVLYMKQSIAELNEKLLQAAQRAKAKIINHYHHQASFYLEGTQTSAFHPDITILTYDQLYKEAVARYGKMEVDRRQNRLVNLRDQGDRDFSTTLVQSLASLCKDISPMIVLFYSPPFYPAVSSNDDPFILHGAKVAIDYAKEKFDEDLEVVEYFTGLSDLSFIGPTSSTSSLSDLTKQMPIHGNGFEWPSEVMESITMPIINIGPLGRDPHQWTERLELSYSFEKLPQILTQVIHEFFKKERE
;
A
#
# COMPACT_ATOMS: atom_id res chain seq x y z
N MET A 1 36.45 -8.39 0.01
CA MET A 1 36.49 -7.06 -0.66
C MET A 1 35.07 -6.54 -0.71
N THR A 2 34.86 -5.24 -0.49
CA THR A 2 33.56 -4.59 -0.67
C THR A 2 33.33 -4.36 -2.17
N VAL A 3 32.13 -4.66 -2.68
CA VAL A 3 31.80 -4.61 -4.12
C VAL A 3 30.58 -3.75 -4.42
N TRP A 4 29.92 -3.16 -3.41
CA TRP A 4 28.74 -2.30 -3.56
C TRP A 4 28.95 -0.94 -2.89
N GLN A 5 30.03 -0.23 -3.25
CA GLN A 5 30.42 1.02 -2.58
C GLN A 5 30.55 2.23 -3.53
N THR A 6 30.72 2.02 -4.84
CA THR A 6 30.78 3.11 -5.82
C THR A 6 29.47 3.26 -6.58
N LYS A 7 29.25 4.45 -7.19
CA LYS A 7 28.08 4.71 -8.04
C LYS A 7 27.91 3.67 -9.14
N GLU A 8 28.99 3.30 -9.82
CA GLU A 8 28.96 2.31 -10.91
C GLU A 8 28.55 0.94 -10.37
N GLN A 9 29.14 0.51 -9.25
CA GLN A 9 28.81 -0.77 -8.61
C GLN A 9 27.34 -0.84 -8.17
N LEU A 10 26.81 0.24 -7.59
CA LEU A 10 25.41 0.32 -7.18
C LEU A 10 24.48 0.38 -8.40
N THR A 11 24.88 1.07 -9.47
CA THR A 11 24.13 1.09 -10.73
C THR A 11 24.08 -0.31 -11.37
N ASP A 12 25.18 -1.06 -11.36
CA ASP A 12 25.24 -2.43 -11.85
C ASP A 12 24.39 -3.37 -10.99
N LEU A 13 24.45 -3.24 -9.67
CA LEU A 13 23.60 -3.99 -8.74
C LEU A 13 22.11 -3.70 -9.02
N LEU A 14 21.73 -2.43 -9.12
CA LEU A 14 20.36 -2.04 -9.45
C LEU A 14 19.90 -2.66 -10.76
N CYS A 15 20.70 -2.56 -11.83
CA CYS A 15 20.34 -3.18 -13.11
C CYS A 15 20.10 -4.68 -12.95
N SER A 16 20.98 -5.39 -12.22
CA SER A 16 20.80 -6.82 -11.97
C SER A 16 19.54 -7.17 -11.18
N LEU A 17 19.08 -6.28 -10.29
CA LEU A 17 17.84 -6.46 -9.55
C LEU A 17 16.62 -6.14 -10.42
N VAL A 18 16.69 -5.11 -11.26
CA VAL A 18 15.59 -4.68 -12.14
C VAL A 18 15.35 -5.69 -13.26
N GLU A 19 16.41 -6.37 -13.74
CA GLU A 19 16.31 -7.45 -14.74
C GLU A 19 15.47 -8.65 -14.30
N TYR A 20 15.18 -8.80 -13.00
CA TYR A 20 14.12 -9.68 -12.51
C TYR A 20 12.78 -8.93 -12.59
N PRO A 21 11.87 -9.29 -13.51
CA PRO A 21 10.60 -8.59 -13.70
C PRO A 21 9.60 -9.02 -12.62
N SER A 22 9.90 -8.67 -11.37
CA SER A 22 9.19 -9.03 -10.14
C SER A 22 7.85 -8.30 -10.01
N ILE A 23 7.01 -8.35 -11.05
CA ILE A 23 5.65 -7.86 -11.02
C ILE A 23 4.91 -8.59 -9.90
N THR A 24 4.18 -7.86 -9.05
CA THR A 24 3.49 -8.47 -7.91
C THR A 24 2.63 -9.67 -8.31
N ASN A 25 2.75 -10.78 -7.57
CA ASN A 25 2.15 -12.09 -7.84
C ASN A 25 2.71 -12.83 -9.09
N SER A 26 3.91 -12.47 -9.57
CA SER A 26 4.61 -13.22 -10.62
C SER A 26 5.56 -14.27 -10.05
N ASN A 27 6.02 -15.19 -10.92
CA ASN A 27 7.06 -16.14 -10.51
C ASN A 27 8.41 -15.43 -10.29
N GLU A 28 8.62 -14.31 -10.97
CA GLU A 28 9.84 -13.53 -10.90
C GLU A 28 9.94 -12.73 -9.60
N GLU A 29 8.82 -12.48 -8.92
CA GLU A 29 8.78 -12.00 -7.53
C GLU A 29 9.39 -13.02 -6.56
N ILE A 30 9.24 -14.32 -6.82
CA ILE A 30 9.93 -15.38 -6.08
C ILE A 30 11.41 -15.40 -6.45
N ALA A 31 11.71 -15.34 -7.75
CA ALA A 31 13.07 -15.47 -8.27
C ALA A 31 14.01 -14.35 -7.77
N ILE A 32 13.52 -13.11 -7.62
CA ILE A 32 14.37 -12.02 -7.10
C ILE A 32 14.77 -12.26 -5.64
N ILE A 33 13.90 -12.85 -4.81
CA ILE A 33 14.21 -13.18 -3.42
C ILE A 33 15.25 -14.30 -3.34
N GLU A 34 15.12 -15.33 -4.19
CA GLU A 34 16.13 -16.39 -4.32
C GLU A 34 17.48 -15.83 -4.80
N TYR A 35 17.46 -14.89 -5.75
CA TYR A 35 18.66 -14.20 -6.21
C TYR A 35 19.32 -13.38 -5.09
N LEU A 36 18.54 -12.63 -4.31
CA LEU A 36 19.04 -11.90 -3.14
C LEU A 36 19.69 -12.84 -2.11
N TYR A 37 19.07 -14.00 -1.85
CA TYR A 37 19.65 -15.02 -0.98
C TYR A 37 20.99 -15.51 -1.54
N TYR A 38 21.06 -15.84 -2.83
CA TYR A 38 22.27 -16.34 -3.48
C TYR A 38 23.44 -15.35 -3.44
N ILE A 39 23.20 -14.07 -3.73
CA ILE A 39 24.28 -13.06 -3.69
C ILE A 39 24.75 -12.72 -2.27
N LEU A 40 23.91 -12.97 -1.26
CA LEU A 40 24.24 -12.77 0.15
C LEU A 40 24.91 -14.00 0.77
N GLU A 41 24.48 -15.23 0.47
CA GLU A 41 25.06 -16.45 1.05
C GLU A 41 26.55 -16.59 0.73
N ASP A 42 27.01 -16.04 -0.41
CA ASP A 42 28.41 -16.10 -0.81
C ASP A 42 29.32 -15.18 0.03
N ARG A 43 28.73 -14.26 0.82
CA ARG A 43 29.50 -13.34 1.66
C ARG A 43 30.12 -14.07 2.86
N ASP A 44 31.39 -13.77 3.15
CA ASP A 44 32.15 -14.40 4.25
C ASP A 44 31.44 -14.35 5.60
N TYR A 45 30.67 -13.28 5.86
CA TYR A 45 29.90 -13.14 7.08
C TYR A 45 28.82 -14.23 7.20
N TYR A 46 28.01 -14.45 6.16
CA TYR A 46 26.93 -15.44 6.17
C TYR A 46 27.44 -16.86 6.02
N LYS A 47 28.56 -17.10 5.31
CA LYS A 47 29.25 -18.40 5.33
C LYS A 47 29.64 -18.84 6.74
N LYS A 48 30.03 -17.90 7.60
CA LYS A 48 30.37 -18.16 9.01
C LYS A 48 29.15 -18.18 9.92
N ARG A 49 28.05 -17.54 9.52
CA ARG A 49 26.82 -17.38 10.31
C ARG A 49 25.58 -17.62 9.42
N PRO A 50 25.36 -18.85 8.96
CA PRO A 50 24.28 -19.15 8.01
C PRO A 50 22.89 -18.91 8.60
N SER A 51 22.73 -19.06 9.93
CA SER A 51 21.45 -18.77 10.62
C SER A 51 21.02 -17.29 10.58
N HIS A 52 21.91 -16.39 10.15
CA HIS A 52 21.61 -14.97 10.05
C HIS A 52 21.05 -14.56 8.68
N LEU A 53 20.94 -15.48 7.73
CA LEU A 53 20.31 -15.26 6.43
C LEU A 53 19.20 -16.29 6.26
N ASN A 54 17.94 -15.85 6.23
CA ASN A 54 16.78 -16.74 6.22
C ASN A 54 15.77 -16.32 5.16
N LEU A 55 15.17 -17.34 4.53
CA LEU A 55 13.97 -17.22 3.71
C LEU A 55 12.77 -17.67 4.53
N HIS A 56 11.69 -16.88 4.51
CA HIS A 56 10.44 -17.24 5.19
C HIS A 56 9.33 -17.37 4.15
N PRO A 57 8.70 -18.55 4.03
CA PRO A 57 7.65 -18.77 3.04
C PRO A 57 6.33 -18.10 3.43
N LEU A 58 5.62 -17.59 2.43
CA LEU A 58 4.21 -17.24 2.49
C LEU A 58 3.37 -18.47 2.08
N ASP A 59 2.06 -18.45 2.39
CA ASP A 59 1.15 -19.56 2.11
C ASP A 59 0.98 -19.87 0.62
N ASP A 60 1.22 -18.89 -0.25
CA ASP A 60 1.11 -18.99 -1.71
C ASP A 60 2.42 -19.43 -2.41
N GLY A 61 3.48 -19.66 -1.64
CA GLY A 61 4.80 -20.08 -2.15
C GLY A 61 5.78 -18.94 -2.42
N ARG A 62 5.35 -17.67 -2.33
CA ARG A 62 6.29 -16.54 -2.28
C ARG A 62 7.12 -16.60 -1.01
N GLN A 63 8.21 -15.83 -0.97
CA GLN A 63 9.10 -15.81 0.19
C GLN A 63 9.54 -14.38 0.47
N LEU A 64 9.80 -14.09 1.74
CA LEU A 64 10.53 -12.89 2.17
C LEU A 64 11.92 -13.29 2.67
N LEU A 65 12.86 -12.35 2.61
CA LEU A 65 14.24 -12.54 3.04
C LEU A 65 14.56 -11.67 4.26
N THR A 66 15.21 -12.28 5.25
CA THR A 66 15.80 -11.57 6.38
C THR A 66 17.31 -11.78 6.42
N ALA A 67 18.08 -10.71 6.61
CA ALA A 67 19.54 -10.76 6.63
C ALA A 67 20.12 -9.93 7.79
N LEU A 68 20.61 -10.60 8.83
CA LEU A 68 21.11 -10.01 10.07
C LEU A 68 22.64 -9.90 10.09
N VAL A 69 23.16 -8.69 10.23
CA VAL A 69 24.57 -8.44 10.50
C VAL A 69 24.75 -7.93 11.93
N LYS A 70 25.40 -8.73 12.79
CA LYS A 70 25.66 -8.42 14.20
C LYS A 70 27.03 -7.80 14.39
N LYS A 71 27.09 -6.78 15.24
CA LYS A 71 28.32 -6.20 15.78
C LYS A 71 28.58 -6.75 17.18
N ASP A 72 29.58 -7.61 17.29
CA ASP A 72 30.02 -8.20 18.56
C ASP A 72 28.83 -8.69 19.42
N GLU A 73 28.77 -8.28 20.69
CA GLU A 73 27.69 -8.60 21.64
C GLU A 73 26.60 -7.50 21.67
N SER A 74 26.57 -6.60 20.69
CA SER A 74 25.56 -5.54 20.65
C SER A 74 24.17 -6.11 20.45
N LYS A 75 23.20 -5.54 21.18
CA LYS A 75 21.77 -5.85 21.02
C LYS A 75 21.05 -4.82 20.18
N GLU A 76 21.56 -3.59 20.15
CA GLU A 76 20.94 -2.48 19.42
C GLU A 76 20.95 -2.78 17.93
N THR A 77 19.77 -2.74 17.33
CA THR A 77 19.54 -3.17 15.97
C THR A 77 18.69 -2.14 15.24
N LEU A 78 19.13 -1.74 14.05
CA LEU A 78 18.30 -1.00 13.10
C LEU A 78 17.75 -1.97 12.05
N VAL A 79 16.46 -1.84 11.75
CA VAL A 79 15.78 -2.66 10.76
C VAL A 79 15.75 -1.87 9.45
N LEU A 80 16.26 -2.45 8.36
CA LEU A 80 16.15 -1.90 7.02
C LEU A 80 15.00 -2.61 6.31
N ILE A 81 14.02 -1.87 5.80
CA ILE A 81 12.84 -2.44 5.12
C ILE A 81 12.89 -2.07 3.65
N SER A 82 12.63 -3.05 2.78
CA SER A 82 12.45 -2.82 1.36
C SER A 82 11.48 -3.84 0.77
N HIS A 83 10.64 -3.41 -0.17
CA HIS A 83 9.93 -4.31 -1.03
C HIS A 83 10.72 -4.60 -2.31
N VAL A 84 10.42 -5.73 -2.96
CA VAL A 84 11.12 -6.22 -4.16
C VAL A 84 10.23 -6.24 -5.39
N ASP A 85 8.93 -6.19 -5.17
CA ASP A 85 7.90 -6.24 -6.20
C ASP A 85 7.71 -4.90 -6.88
N VAL A 86 7.07 -4.93 -8.04
CA VAL A 86 6.78 -3.75 -8.86
C VAL A 86 5.39 -3.88 -9.48
N VAL A 87 4.82 -2.76 -9.91
CA VAL A 87 3.58 -2.76 -10.71
C VAL A 87 3.81 -3.25 -12.14
N GLY A 88 2.71 -3.50 -12.85
CA GLY A 88 2.70 -3.87 -14.27
C GLY A 88 3.38 -2.86 -15.20
N ILE A 89 3.57 -3.28 -16.45
CA ILE A 89 4.31 -2.53 -17.48
C ILE A 89 3.42 -2.17 -18.69
N GLU A 90 2.11 -2.36 -18.59
CA GLU A 90 1.17 -2.13 -19.69
C GLU A 90 1.28 -0.71 -20.24
N ASP A 91 1.56 0.24 -19.37
CA ASP A 91 1.78 1.67 -19.63
C ASP A 91 3.01 1.97 -20.51
N TYR A 92 4.02 1.09 -20.57
CA TYR A 92 5.20 1.26 -21.43
C TYR A 92 4.92 1.16 -22.94
N GLY A 93 3.75 0.66 -23.33
CA GLY A 93 3.36 0.54 -24.74
C GLY A 93 4.40 -0.22 -25.57
N SER A 94 4.98 0.44 -26.59
CA SER A 94 6.01 -0.17 -27.46
C SER A 94 7.33 -0.48 -26.77
N TYR A 95 7.57 0.06 -25.57
CA TYR A 95 8.79 -0.14 -24.80
C TYR A 95 8.69 -1.25 -23.74
N GLN A 96 7.56 -1.98 -23.68
CA GLN A 96 7.33 -3.05 -22.70
C GLN A 96 8.46 -4.07 -22.61
N ASN A 97 9.00 -4.50 -23.75
CA ASN A 97 10.09 -5.47 -23.80
C ASN A 97 11.44 -4.94 -23.24
N LEU A 98 11.54 -3.63 -23.01
CA LEU A 98 12.69 -2.95 -22.44
C LEU A 98 12.46 -2.45 -21.01
N ALA A 99 11.23 -2.53 -20.48
CA ALA A 99 10.86 -1.93 -19.19
C ALA A 99 11.77 -2.39 -18.02
N PHE A 100 12.27 -3.62 -18.07
CA PHE A 100 13.15 -4.25 -17.08
C PHE A 100 14.63 -4.29 -17.48
N TYR A 101 15.01 -3.57 -18.54
CA TYR A 101 16.39 -3.48 -19.03
C TYR A 101 16.82 -2.01 -19.00
N PRO A 102 17.21 -1.48 -17.83
CA PRO A 102 17.30 -0.03 -17.64
C PRO A 102 18.28 0.65 -18.59
N ARG A 103 19.40 -0.01 -18.87
CA ARG A 103 20.44 0.52 -19.76
C ARG A 103 19.94 0.59 -21.20
N GLU A 104 19.31 -0.48 -21.67
CA GLU A 104 18.75 -0.63 -23.01
C GLU A 104 17.56 0.32 -23.22
N LEU A 105 16.65 0.41 -22.25
CA LEU A 105 15.53 1.34 -22.27
C LEU A 105 16.03 2.79 -22.35
N THR A 106 16.96 3.17 -21.47
CA THR A 106 17.52 4.53 -21.45
C THR A 106 18.17 4.87 -22.80
N GLN A 107 18.91 3.93 -23.39
CA GLN A 107 19.50 4.11 -24.73
C GLN A 107 18.44 4.23 -25.83
N GLU A 108 17.37 3.44 -25.78
CA GLU A 108 16.33 3.46 -26.80
C GLU A 108 15.48 4.73 -26.70
N LEU A 109 15.16 5.19 -25.50
CA LEU A 109 14.51 6.48 -25.26
C LEU A 109 15.37 7.64 -25.76
N HIS A 110 16.71 7.53 -25.69
CA HIS A 110 17.60 8.57 -26.20
C HIS A 110 17.56 8.69 -27.73
N LYS A 111 17.26 7.60 -28.44
CA LYS A 111 17.05 7.62 -29.90
C LYS A 111 15.70 8.21 -30.28
N ASN A 112 14.70 8.04 -29.42
CA ASN A 112 13.32 8.45 -29.63
C ASN A 112 12.89 9.56 -28.64
N ILE A 113 13.81 10.50 -28.36
CA ILE A 113 13.61 11.52 -27.32
C ILE A 113 12.37 12.41 -27.56
N GLU A 114 11.95 12.56 -28.81
CA GLU A 114 10.75 13.32 -29.19
C GLU A 114 9.44 12.69 -28.67
N ASP A 115 9.46 11.40 -28.32
CA ASP A 115 8.33 10.70 -27.72
C ASP A 115 8.16 11.04 -26.23
N LEU A 116 9.22 11.53 -25.58
CA LEU A 116 9.22 11.80 -24.14
C LEU A 116 8.52 13.11 -23.80
N PRO A 117 7.78 13.16 -22.67
CA PRO A 117 7.41 14.42 -22.03
C PRO A 117 8.64 15.31 -21.81
N LYS A 118 8.45 16.63 -21.92
CA LYS A 118 9.56 17.61 -21.86
C LYS A 118 10.47 17.46 -20.64
N GLU A 119 9.92 17.09 -19.48
CA GLU A 119 10.70 16.91 -18.26
C GLU A 119 11.54 15.64 -18.32
N ALA A 120 10.95 14.51 -18.71
CA ALA A 120 11.67 13.25 -18.90
C ALA A 120 12.77 13.36 -19.97
N ALA A 121 12.52 14.09 -21.07
CA ALA A 121 13.53 14.37 -22.09
C ALA A 121 14.74 15.13 -21.52
N ARG A 122 14.50 16.17 -20.71
CA ARG A 122 15.59 16.95 -20.06
C ARG A 122 16.39 16.09 -19.08
N ASP A 123 15.70 15.27 -18.30
CA ASP A 123 16.33 14.36 -17.35
C ASP A 123 17.23 13.36 -18.11
N LEU A 124 16.74 12.79 -19.21
CA LEU A 124 17.50 11.90 -20.07
C LEU A 124 18.74 12.59 -20.68
N GLU A 125 18.60 13.81 -21.20
CA GLU A 125 19.70 14.59 -21.79
C GLU A 125 20.80 14.95 -20.79
N SER A 126 20.46 15.06 -19.50
CA SER A 126 21.45 15.32 -18.46
C SER A 126 22.46 14.18 -18.29
N GLY A 127 22.13 12.97 -18.76
CA GLY A 127 22.97 11.77 -18.67
C GLY A 127 23.09 11.19 -17.26
N ASN A 128 22.33 11.70 -16.28
CA ASN A 128 22.40 11.26 -14.88
C ASN A 128 21.17 10.46 -14.41
N TRP A 129 20.25 10.16 -15.33
CA TRP A 129 19.02 9.43 -15.02
C TRP A 129 19.02 8.06 -15.69
N LEU A 130 18.51 7.08 -14.96
CA LEU A 130 18.33 5.71 -15.43
C LEU A 130 16.84 5.39 -15.45
N PHE A 131 16.31 5.05 -16.63
CA PHE A 131 14.89 4.75 -16.84
C PHE A 131 14.63 3.25 -16.69
N GLY A 132 13.47 2.87 -16.14
CA GLY A 132 13.00 1.49 -16.07
C GLY A 132 12.03 1.23 -14.92
N ARG A 133 11.17 0.22 -15.07
CA ARG A 133 10.20 -0.16 -14.03
C ARG A 133 10.93 -0.74 -12.83
N GLY A 134 10.66 -0.19 -11.66
CA GLY A 134 11.33 -0.54 -10.41
C GLY A 134 12.73 0.03 -10.26
N THR A 135 13.20 0.87 -11.19
CA THR A 135 14.52 1.50 -11.05
C THR A 135 14.54 2.49 -9.90
N MET A 136 13.42 3.18 -9.64
CA MET A 136 13.27 4.00 -8.45
C MET A 136 12.50 3.26 -7.36
N ASP A 137 11.35 2.64 -7.68
CA ASP A 137 10.35 2.17 -6.72
C ASP A 137 10.29 0.64 -6.61
N MET A 138 10.90 0.01 -5.59
CA MET A 138 11.88 0.60 -4.68
C MET A 138 13.28 -0.02 -4.76
N LYS A 139 13.63 -0.68 -5.87
CA LYS A 139 14.89 -1.45 -5.97
C LYS A 139 16.15 -0.60 -5.80
N ALA A 140 16.08 0.71 -6.04
CA ALA A 140 17.17 1.62 -5.68
C ALA A 140 17.38 1.73 -4.16
N GLY A 141 16.30 1.83 -3.38
CA GLY A 141 16.35 1.78 -1.91
C GLY A 141 16.96 0.47 -1.42
N LEU A 142 16.51 -0.66 -1.97
CA LEU A 142 17.08 -1.98 -1.68
C LEU A 142 18.58 -2.06 -2.01
N THR A 143 18.99 -1.52 -3.16
CA THR A 143 20.39 -1.45 -3.59
C THR A 143 21.24 -0.71 -2.54
N VAL A 144 20.74 0.42 -2.02
CA VAL A 144 21.41 1.18 -0.96
C VAL A 144 21.43 0.41 0.36
N HIS A 145 20.35 -0.27 0.73
CA HIS A 145 20.31 -1.13 1.93
C HIS A 145 21.32 -2.28 1.86
N LEU A 146 21.49 -2.92 0.69
CA LEU A 146 22.52 -3.94 0.47
C LEU A 146 23.94 -3.37 0.63
N SER A 147 24.17 -2.13 0.17
CA SER A 147 25.44 -1.41 0.38
C SER A 147 25.74 -1.17 1.87
N LEU A 148 24.73 -0.72 2.64
CA LEU A 148 24.85 -0.52 4.09
C LEU A 148 25.10 -1.84 4.81
N LEU A 149 24.43 -2.92 4.39
CA LEU A 149 24.65 -4.26 4.93
C LEU A 149 26.08 -4.74 4.68
N GLU A 150 26.65 -4.48 3.50
CA GLU A 150 28.06 -4.77 3.21
C GLU A 150 29.03 -3.98 4.11
N LYS A 151 28.74 -2.70 4.38
CA LYS A 151 29.49 -1.90 5.36
C LYS A 151 29.40 -2.47 6.77
N ALA A 152 28.21 -2.91 7.20
CA ALA A 152 28.04 -3.58 8.47
C ALA A 152 28.88 -4.87 8.56
N MET A 153 28.94 -5.67 7.49
CA MET A 153 29.77 -6.89 7.44
C MET A 153 31.27 -6.57 7.53
N ALA A 154 31.68 -5.40 7.04
CA ALA A 154 33.04 -4.88 7.16
C ALA A 154 33.33 -4.28 8.55
N GLY A 155 32.33 -4.18 9.43
CA GLY A 155 32.47 -3.72 10.81
C GLY A 155 32.34 -2.20 10.98
N GLU A 156 31.78 -1.49 9.99
CA GLU A 156 31.62 -0.03 9.99
C GLU A 156 30.81 0.48 11.20
N PHE A 157 29.73 -0.21 11.57
CA PHE A 157 28.78 0.28 12.58
C PHE A 157 28.98 -0.35 13.96
N ASP A 158 28.55 0.37 15.01
CA ASP A 158 28.63 -0.05 16.41
C ASP A 158 27.40 -0.87 16.90
N GLY A 159 26.45 -1.13 16.00
CA GLY A 159 25.28 -1.95 16.25
C GLY A 159 24.92 -2.86 15.08
N ASN A 160 23.79 -3.54 15.20
CA ASN A 160 23.36 -4.56 14.25
C ASN A 160 22.48 -3.95 13.15
N LEU A 161 22.60 -4.45 11.92
CA LEU A 161 21.64 -4.16 10.85
C LEU A 161 20.86 -5.42 10.51
N LEU A 162 19.53 -5.31 10.40
CA LEU A 162 18.65 -6.37 9.94
C LEU A 162 17.91 -5.91 8.69
N LEU A 163 18.25 -6.45 7.52
CA LEU A 163 17.48 -6.24 6.30
C LEU A 163 16.26 -7.17 6.30
N VAL A 164 15.11 -6.62 5.94
CA VAL A 164 13.86 -7.33 5.64
C VAL A 164 13.46 -6.95 4.21
N ALA A 165 13.56 -7.89 3.29
CA ALA A 165 13.15 -7.73 1.90
C ALA A 165 11.86 -8.53 1.66
N VAL A 166 10.77 -7.85 1.31
CA VAL A 166 9.43 -8.44 1.25
C VAL A 166 8.82 -8.37 -0.16
N PRO A 167 7.98 -9.34 -0.54
CA PRO A 167 7.11 -9.24 -1.70
C PRO A 167 5.82 -8.47 -1.38
N ASP A 168 5.04 -8.18 -2.42
CA ASP A 168 3.63 -7.82 -2.36
C ASP A 168 3.22 -6.44 -1.82
N GLU A 169 4.14 -5.48 -1.73
CA GLU A 169 3.81 -4.15 -1.17
C GLU A 169 2.71 -3.45 -2.00
N GLU A 170 2.79 -3.55 -3.32
CA GLU A 170 1.96 -2.77 -4.25
C GLU A 170 0.48 -3.22 -4.26
N VAL A 171 0.16 -4.35 -3.62
CA VAL A 171 -1.17 -4.97 -3.66
C VAL A 171 -1.77 -5.17 -2.26
N ASN A 172 -1.21 -6.05 -1.44
CA ASN A 172 -1.77 -6.43 -0.14
C ASN A 172 -0.77 -6.35 1.03
N SER A 173 0.52 -6.11 0.79
CA SER A 173 1.63 -6.22 1.75
C SER A 173 1.64 -7.55 2.51
N GLU A 174 1.27 -8.66 1.87
CA GLU A 174 1.30 -9.99 2.50
C GLU A 174 2.71 -10.35 2.97
N GLY A 175 3.74 -9.92 2.23
CA GLY A 175 5.14 -10.09 2.60
C GLY A 175 5.48 -9.42 3.93
N MET A 176 5.08 -8.16 4.13
CA MET A 176 5.35 -7.46 5.37
C MET A 176 4.53 -8.01 6.55
N LEU A 177 3.27 -8.37 6.32
CA LEU A 177 2.44 -9.02 7.33
C LEU A 177 3.06 -10.36 7.79
N ALA A 178 3.62 -11.14 6.86
CA ALA A 178 4.36 -12.36 7.16
C ALA A 178 5.73 -12.10 7.82
N ALA A 179 6.34 -10.93 7.60
CA ALA A 179 7.59 -10.55 8.23
C ALA A 179 7.45 -10.26 9.73
N LEU A 180 6.28 -9.82 10.20
CA LEU A 180 6.04 -9.48 11.62
C LEU A 180 6.37 -10.64 12.58
N PRO A 181 5.83 -11.87 12.42
CA PRO A 181 6.21 -12.99 13.28
C PRO A 181 7.68 -13.37 13.11
N ALA A 182 8.26 -13.26 11.91
CA ALA A 182 9.67 -13.52 11.69
C ALA A 182 10.57 -12.53 12.45
N LEU A 183 10.20 -11.24 12.50
CA LEU A 183 10.87 -10.22 13.28
C LEU A 183 10.80 -10.52 14.78
N ALA A 184 9.63 -10.90 15.30
CA ALA A 184 9.48 -11.30 16.70
C ALA A 184 10.40 -12.49 17.04
N ASP A 185 10.41 -13.51 16.18
CA ASP A 185 11.24 -14.70 16.32
C ASP A 185 12.74 -14.37 16.31
N ILE A 186 13.20 -13.54 15.37
CA ILE A 186 14.60 -13.14 15.26
C ILE A 186 15.01 -12.32 16.49
N ARG A 187 14.19 -11.35 16.92
CA ARG A 187 14.43 -10.55 18.11
C ARG A 187 14.67 -11.44 19.33
N ASP A 188 13.79 -12.41 19.55
CA ASP A 188 13.80 -13.24 20.74
C ASP A 188 14.95 -14.27 20.70
N LYS A 189 15.21 -14.87 19.54
CA LYS A 189 16.32 -15.84 19.36
C LYS A 189 17.69 -15.18 19.48
N GLU A 190 17.87 -13.99 18.92
CA GLU A 190 19.16 -13.30 18.85
C GLU A 190 19.37 -12.27 19.96
N GLY A 191 18.35 -12.05 20.80
CA GLY A 191 18.39 -11.12 21.94
C GLY A 191 18.49 -9.65 21.51
N LEU A 192 17.82 -9.28 20.42
CA LEU A 192 17.92 -7.95 19.79
C LEU A 192 17.01 -6.92 20.45
N VAL A 193 17.36 -5.65 20.29
CA VAL A 193 16.54 -4.47 20.61
C VAL A 193 16.43 -3.64 19.34
N TYR A 194 15.23 -3.58 18.76
CA TYR A 194 14.94 -2.76 17.58
C TYR A 194 14.84 -1.29 17.99
N LYS A 195 15.78 -0.46 17.51
CA LYS A 195 15.90 0.96 17.84
C LYS A 195 15.05 1.83 16.94
N ALA A 196 15.08 1.54 15.64
CA ALA A 196 14.26 2.17 14.63
C ALA A 196 14.25 1.30 13.37
N ALA A 197 13.27 1.55 12.50
CA ALA A 197 13.26 1.06 11.14
C ALA A 197 13.54 2.18 10.13
N LEU A 198 14.39 1.87 9.16
CA LEU A 198 14.71 2.73 8.02
C LEU A 198 14.07 2.10 6.78
N ASN A 199 13.20 2.84 6.11
CA ASN A 199 12.72 2.49 4.77
C ASN A 199 13.54 3.26 3.73
N GLY A 200 13.66 2.67 2.54
CA GLY A 200 14.31 3.24 1.37
C GLY A 200 13.35 3.63 0.24
N GLU A 201 12.05 3.82 0.50
CA GLU A 201 11.10 4.28 -0.53
C GLU A 201 11.59 5.56 -1.18
N PRO A 202 11.47 5.71 -2.52
CA PRO A 202 11.90 6.91 -3.20
C PRO A 202 11.14 8.16 -2.74
N MET A 203 11.78 9.32 -2.88
CA MET A 203 11.14 10.60 -2.69
C MET A 203 10.06 10.83 -3.74
N PHE A 204 8.87 11.20 -3.30
CA PHE A 204 7.78 11.60 -4.18
C PHE A 204 7.70 13.13 -4.30
N SER A 205 7.72 13.62 -5.54
CA SER A 205 7.45 15.02 -5.85
C SER A 205 6.03 15.40 -5.40
N LYS A 206 5.87 16.51 -4.67
CA LYS A 206 4.55 16.95 -4.18
C LYS A 206 3.70 17.59 -5.27
N TYR A 207 4.32 18.07 -6.34
CA TYR A 207 3.68 18.65 -7.50
C TYR A 207 4.59 18.50 -8.74
N PRO A 208 4.05 18.60 -9.97
CA PRO A 208 4.86 18.56 -11.19
C PRO A 208 5.96 19.63 -11.18
N GLY A 209 7.21 19.21 -11.38
CA GLY A 209 8.38 20.09 -11.37
C GLY A 209 8.90 20.47 -9.98
N ASP A 210 8.47 19.79 -8.91
CA ASP A 210 8.97 20.00 -7.55
C ASP A 210 10.48 19.67 -7.44
N PRO A 211 11.34 20.66 -7.09
CA PRO A 211 12.77 20.47 -6.99
C PRO A 211 13.24 20.05 -5.59
N ALA A 212 12.34 20.00 -4.60
CA ALA A 212 12.72 19.75 -3.21
C ALA A 212 13.03 18.26 -2.96
N TYR A 213 13.92 18.04 -2.00
CA TYR A 213 14.29 16.72 -1.52
C TYR A 213 13.62 16.48 -0.16
N TYR A 214 13.09 15.28 0.05
CA TYR A 214 12.29 14.98 1.22
C TYR A 214 12.85 13.80 2.00
N LEU A 215 12.71 13.85 3.31
CA LEU A 215 12.73 12.66 4.16
C LEU A 215 11.40 12.59 4.91
N TYR A 216 10.97 11.39 5.26
CA TYR A 216 9.68 11.17 5.88
C TYR A 216 9.80 10.55 7.27
N THR A 217 9.05 11.06 8.24
CA THR A 217 9.03 10.56 9.63
C THR A 217 7.80 9.70 9.93
N GLY A 218 7.02 9.37 8.91
CA GLY A 218 5.76 8.66 8.99
C GLY A 218 5.24 8.25 7.61
N SER A 219 4.13 7.51 7.60
CA SER A 219 3.48 7.02 6.39
C SER A 219 1.97 7.22 6.50
N ILE A 220 1.37 7.66 5.39
CA ILE A 220 -0.06 7.92 5.30
C ILE A 220 -0.84 6.61 5.43
N GLY A 221 -1.97 6.66 6.14
CA GLY A 221 -2.88 5.54 6.20
C GLY A 221 -3.68 5.41 4.92
N LYS A 222 -4.02 4.17 4.55
CA LYS A 222 -4.89 3.85 3.42
C LYS A 222 -6.00 2.92 3.84
N THR A 223 -7.21 3.22 3.37
CA THR A 223 -8.34 2.31 3.48
C THR A 223 -9.04 2.16 2.13
N LEU A 224 -9.71 1.02 1.92
CA LEU A 224 -10.52 0.77 0.74
C LEU A 224 -11.98 0.50 1.14
N PRO A 225 -12.74 1.53 1.54
CA PRO A 225 -14.17 1.42 1.78
C PRO A 225 -14.90 1.06 0.47
N GLY A 226 -15.69 -0.01 0.55
CA GLY A 226 -16.59 -0.49 -0.47
C GLY A 226 -18.05 -0.27 -0.10
N PHE A 227 -18.88 -0.06 -1.10
CA PHE A 227 -20.33 -0.01 -0.95
C PHE A 227 -20.98 -1.02 -1.87
N LEU A 228 -21.72 -1.96 -1.29
CA LEU A 228 -22.60 -2.85 -2.04
C LEU A 228 -23.98 -2.19 -2.13
N CYS A 229 -24.37 -1.79 -3.33
CA CYS A 229 -25.73 -1.37 -3.64
C CYS A 229 -26.54 -2.61 -4.05
N TYR A 230 -27.47 -3.03 -3.20
CA TYR A 230 -28.39 -4.13 -3.48
C TYR A 230 -29.78 -3.54 -3.78
N GLY A 231 -30.14 -3.54 -5.05
CA GLY A 231 -31.39 -2.99 -5.57
C GLY A 231 -32.58 -3.93 -5.40
N LYS A 232 -33.62 -3.64 -6.18
CA LYS A 232 -34.80 -4.51 -6.34
C LYS A 232 -34.96 -4.84 -7.81
N GLU A 233 -34.87 -6.12 -8.15
CA GLU A 233 -34.97 -6.59 -9.53
C GLU A 233 -36.34 -6.27 -10.14
N THR A 234 -36.35 -5.95 -11.43
CA THR A 234 -37.56 -5.84 -12.23
C THR A 234 -37.26 -6.21 -13.68
N HIS A 235 -38.31 -6.49 -14.45
CA HIS A 235 -38.20 -6.63 -15.90
C HIS A 235 -37.92 -5.27 -16.54
N ALA A 236 -37.08 -5.20 -17.58
CA ALA A 236 -36.73 -3.94 -18.25
C ALA A 236 -37.94 -3.20 -18.86
N GLY A 237 -39.02 -3.93 -19.17
CA GLY A 237 -40.31 -3.36 -19.59
C GLY A 237 -41.15 -2.76 -18.45
N GLU A 238 -40.77 -2.99 -17.19
CA GLU A 238 -41.43 -2.48 -15.98
C GLU A 238 -40.41 -1.72 -15.11
N PRO A 239 -39.80 -0.63 -15.63
CA PRO A 239 -38.64 0.02 -15.00
C PRO A 239 -38.95 0.62 -13.62
N PHE A 240 -40.23 0.87 -13.31
CA PHE A 240 -40.69 1.38 -12.02
C PHE A 240 -41.23 0.26 -11.09
N GLY A 241 -40.99 -1.01 -11.41
CA GLY A 241 -41.30 -2.15 -10.51
C GLY A 241 -40.21 -2.42 -9.46
N GLY A 242 -39.04 -1.79 -9.60
CA GLY A 242 -37.88 -2.01 -8.75
C GLY A 242 -36.88 -0.85 -8.80
N LEU A 243 -35.68 -1.07 -8.28
CA LEU A 243 -34.61 -0.07 -8.25
C LEU A 243 -33.33 -0.71 -8.75
N ASN A 244 -32.79 -0.21 -9.86
CA ASN A 244 -31.59 -0.74 -10.48
C ASN A 244 -30.34 -0.39 -9.65
N ALA A 245 -29.53 -1.39 -9.28
CA ALA A 245 -28.31 -1.17 -8.52
C ALA A 245 -27.30 -0.25 -9.23
N ASN A 246 -27.30 -0.22 -10.56
CA ASN A 246 -26.42 0.65 -11.35
C ASN A 246 -26.79 2.13 -11.19
N LEU A 247 -28.08 2.44 -10.98
CA LEU A 247 -28.51 3.78 -10.64
C LEU A 247 -28.05 4.17 -9.23
N MET A 248 -28.10 3.23 -8.29
CA MET A 248 -27.70 3.49 -6.91
C MET A 248 -26.21 3.81 -6.81
N VAL A 249 -25.35 2.98 -7.44
CA VAL A 249 -23.90 3.18 -7.40
C VAL A 249 -23.47 4.47 -8.14
N SER A 250 -24.17 4.89 -9.19
CA SER A 250 -23.82 6.12 -9.91
C SER A 250 -24.06 7.39 -9.09
N TYR A 251 -25.11 7.40 -8.25
CA TYR A 251 -25.34 8.49 -7.31
C TYR A 251 -24.37 8.48 -6.14
N LEU A 252 -23.96 7.29 -5.69
CA LEU A 252 -22.92 7.17 -4.68
C LEU A 252 -21.56 7.68 -5.19
N ALA A 253 -21.21 7.38 -6.45
CA ALA A 253 -19.98 7.87 -7.07
C ALA A 253 -19.89 9.40 -7.06
N GLN A 254 -21.00 10.09 -7.33
CA GLN A 254 -21.06 11.55 -7.26
C GLN A 254 -20.87 12.11 -5.84
N GLU A 255 -21.11 11.31 -4.80
CA GLU A 255 -20.91 11.70 -3.41
C GLU A 255 -19.52 11.36 -2.88
N MET A 256 -18.73 10.56 -3.60
CA MET A 256 -17.45 10.05 -3.15
C MET A 256 -16.27 10.61 -3.95
N GLU A 257 -16.38 10.61 -5.28
CA GLU A 257 -15.30 11.01 -6.19
C GLU A 257 -14.86 12.46 -5.92
N LEU A 258 -13.58 12.64 -5.60
CA LEU A 258 -12.95 13.94 -5.31
C LEU A 258 -13.63 14.75 -4.20
N ASN A 259 -14.35 14.10 -3.29
CA ASN A 259 -15.11 14.79 -2.24
C ASN A 259 -14.18 15.42 -1.18
N GLU A 260 -14.31 16.74 -1.01
CA GLU A 260 -13.51 17.55 -0.10
C GLU A 260 -13.72 17.25 1.39
N ALA A 261 -14.86 16.66 1.78
CA ALA A 261 -15.15 16.33 3.17
C ALA A 261 -14.21 15.27 3.76
N PHE A 262 -13.53 14.52 2.90
CA PHE A 262 -12.55 13.49 3.26
C PHE A 262 -11.11 14.01 3.29
N ILE A 263 -10.86 15.23 2.81
CA ILE A 263 -9.55 15.86 2.89
C ILE A 263 -9.25 16.17 4.36
N GLU A 264 -8.24 15.50 4.88
CA GLU A 264 -7.72 15.77 6.21
C GLU A 264 -6.54 16.73 6.11
N LYS A 265 -6.39 17.62 7.11
CA LYS A 265 -5.25 18.52 7.24
C LYS A 265 -4.59 18.33 8.60
N VAL A 266 -3.31 18.00 8.60
CA VAL A 266 -2.49 17.83 9.81
C VAL A 266 -1.23 18.65 9.61
N GLY A 267 -1.02 19.64 10.48
CA GLY A 267 0.08 20.60 10.30
C GLY A 267 0.01 21.31 8.95
N GLY A 268 1.07 21.21 8.15
CA GLY A 268 1.16 21.75 6.79
C GLY A 268 0.71 20.79 5.69
N GLU A 269 0.31 19.56 6.04
CA GLU A 269 0.04 18.48 5.10
C GLU A 269 -1.45 18.26 4.90
N ARG A 270 -1.80 17.66 3.76
CA ARG A 270 -3.18 17.34 3.39
C ARG A 270 -3.26 16.02 2.65
N THR A 271 -4.31 15.24 2.93
CA THR A 271 -4.58 14.03 2.16
C THR A 271 -5.23 14.38 0.80
N PRO A 272 -5.00 13.58 -0.25
CA PRO A 272 -5.82 13.66 -1.45
C PRO A 272 -7.27 13.23 -1.13
N PRO A 273 -8.27 13.75 -1.86
CA PRO A 273 -9.63 13.29 -1.71
C PRO A 273 -9.81 11.86 -2.26
N PRO A 274 -10.94 11.19 -1.97
CA PRO A 274 -11.20 9.84 -2.42
C PRO A 274 -11.24 9.71 -3.94
N LEU A 275 -10.78 8.57 -4.44
CA LEU A 275 -10.84 8.20 -5.85
C LEU A 275 -11.49 6.83 -6.02
N SER A 276 -12.40 6.71 -6.99
CA SER A 276 -13.00 5.44 -7.37
C SER A 276 -11.96 4.52 -8.02
N LEU A 277 -11.58 3.44 -7.34
CA LEU A 277 -10.69 2.42 -7.92
C LEU A 277 -11.45 1.28 -8.60
N MET A 278 -12.71 1.06 -8.19
CA MET A 278 -13.55 0.03 -8.78
C MET A 278 -15.01 0.48 -8.75
N GLN A 279 -15.70 0.29 -9.87
CA GLN A 279 -17.15 0.40 -9.95
C GLN A 279 -17.69 -0.54 -11.02
N ARG A 280 -18.56 -1.48 -10.62
CA ARG A 280 -19.18 -2.43 -11.55
C ARG A 280 -20.49 -2.99 -11.02
N ASP A 281 -21.32 -3.48 -11.92
CA ASP A 281 -22.45 -4.32 -11.55
C ASP A 281 -22.03 -5.78 -11.36
N LEU A 282 -22.80 -6.52 -10.56
CA LEU A 282 -22.55 -7.92 -10.24
C LEU A 282 -23.45 -8.87 -11.07
N LYS A 283 -23.88 -8.42 -12.26
CA LYS A 283 -24.67 -9.21 -13.20
C LYS A 283 -23.78 -9.65 -14.36
N PHE A 284 -23.22 -10.86 -14.25
CA PHE A 284 -22.27 -11.40 -15.22
C PHE A 284 -22.89 -11.81 -16.57
N GLU A 285 -24.18 -12.16 -16.59
CA GLU A 285 -24.88 -12.59 -17.81
C GLU A 285 -25.91 -11.57 -18.29
N TYR A 286 -26.03 -11.41 -19.62
CA TYR A 286 -27.06 -10.55 -20.20
C TYR A 286 -28.45 -11.17 -20.08
N SER A 287 -29.42 -10.36 -19.65
CA SER A 287 -30.85 -10.69 -19.64
C SER A 287 -31.70 -9.42 -19.55
N VAL A 288 -33.01 -9.53 -19.76
CA VAL A 288 -33.98 -8.41 -19.63
C VAL A 288 -34.26 -8.00 -18.18
N GLN A 289 -33.65 -8.64 -17.19
CA GLN A 289 -33.79 -8.28 -15.78
C GLN A 289 -32.79 -7.18 -15.40
N THR A 290 -33.18 -6.22 -14.57
CA THR A 290 -32.24 -5.22 -14.03
C THR A 290 -31.16 -5.88 -13.16
N PRO A 291 -29.92 -5.34 -13.13
CA PRO A 291 -28.91 -5.77 -12.16
C PRO A 291 -29.41 -5.62 -10.72
N GLN A 292 -29.33 -6.71 -9.96
CA GLN A 292 -29.76 -6.75 -8.57
C GLN A 292 -28.71 -6.13 -7.62
N ALA A 293 -27.42 -6.27 -7.93
CA ALA A 293 -26.36 -5.75 -7.10
C ALA A 293 -25.27 -5.07 -7.92
N ALA A 294 -24.66 -4.05 -7.34
CA ALA A 294 -23.49 -3.36 -7.87
C ALA A 294 -22.57 -2.99 -6.71
N VAL A 295 -21.28 -2.83 -7.00
CA VAL A 295 -20.25 -2.49 -6.02
C VAL A 295 -19.44 -1.30 -6.50
N ALA A 296 -19.05 -0.43 -5.58
CA ALA A 296 -17.99 0.54 -5.78
C ALA A 296 -17.01 0.51 -4.61
N MET A 297 -15.72 0.77 -4.89
CA MET A 297 -14.65 0.86 -3.88
C MET A 297 -13.82 2.11 -4.12
N TYR A 298 -13.47 2.79 -3.03
CA TYR A 298 -12.78 4.08 -3.09
C TYR A 298 -11.46 4.01 -2.32
N ASN A 299 -10.39 4.53 -2.91
CA ASN A 299 -9.15 4.79 -2.19
C ASN A 299 -9.38 5.98 -1.24
N VAL A 300 -9.25 5.76 0.07
CA VAL A 300 -9.33 6.85 1.05
C VAL A 300 -8.08 6.88 1.90
N LEU A 301 -7.32 7.96 1.78
CA LEU A 301 -6.12 8.20 2.56
C LEU A 301 -6.42 9.05 3.81
N TYR A 302 -5.72 8.77 4.90
CA TYR A 302 -5.94 9.40 6.19
C TYR A 302 -4.64 9.52 7.01
N MET A 303 -4.62 10.43 7.98
CA MET A 303 -3.47 10.70 8.86
C MET A 303 -3.86 10.46 10.34
N LYS A 304 -4.43 11.45 11.03
CA LYS A 304 -4.77 11.38 12.46
C LYS A 304 -6.23 11.07 12.73
N GLN A 305 -7.11 11.25 11.74
CA GLN A 305 -8.54 10.94 11.89
C GLN A 305 -8.75 9.45 12.18
N SER A 306 -9.76 9.16 12.98
CA SER A 306 -10.11 7.80 13.37
C SER A 306 -10.96 7.08 12.32
N ILE A 307 -10.96 5.75 12.35
CA ILE A 307 -11.85 4.93 11.52
C ILE A 307 -13.33 5.21 11.82
N ALA A 308 -13.67 5.56 13.07
CA ALA A 308 -15.02 5.96 13.44
C ALA A 308 -15.47 7.25 12.75
N GLU A 309 -14.61 8.28 12.70
CA GLU A 309 -14.89 9.53 11.99
C GLU A 309 -14.98 9.31 10.48
N LEU A 310 -14.12 8.45 9.93
CA LEU A 310 -14.19 8.08 8.52
C LEU A 310 -15.50 7.36 8.18
N ASN A 311 -15.93 6.41 9.01
CA ASN A 311 -17.22 5.73 8.88
C ASN A 311 -18.39 6.71 8.91
N GLU A 312 -18.36 7.72 9.78
CA GLU A 312 -19.40 8.75 9.83
C GLU A 312 -19.50 9.49 8.48
N LYS A 313 -18.37 9.94 7.92
CA LYS A 313 -18.32 10.62 6.61
C LYS A 313 -18.85 9.73 5.48
N LEU A 314 -18.46 8.46 5.46
CA LEU A 314 -18.90 7.47 4.47
C LEU A 314 -20.41 7.22 4.54
N LEU A 315 -20.94 7.05 5.74
CA LEU A 315 -22.38 6.87 5.96
C LEU A 315 -23.16 8.13 5.58
N GLN A 316 -22.65 9.32 5.88
CA GLN A 316 -23.27 10.58 5.45
C GLN A 316 -23.29 10.71 3.91
N ALA A 317 -22.23 10.30 3.22
CA ALA A 317 -22.21 10.25 1.75
C ALA A 317 -23.29 9.30 1.21
N ALA A 318 -23.42 8.10 1.80
CA ALA A 318 -24.49 7.16 1.44
C ALA A 318 -25.89 7.73 1.71
N GLN A 319 -26.10 8.48 2.80
CA GLN A 319 -27.37 9.14 3.10
C GLN A 319 -27.74 10.21 2.07
N ARG A 320 -26.75 11.02 1.62
CA ARG A 320 -26.96 11.99 0.54
C ARG A 320 -27.28 11.29 -0.79
N ALA A 321 -26.58 10.22 -1.11
CA ALA A 321 -26.85 9.39 -2.28
C ALA A 321 -28.28 8.81 -2.21
N LYS A 322 -28.70 8.24 -1.07
CA LYS A 322 -30.07 7.75 -0.84
C LYS A 322 -31.11 8.82 -1.19
N ALA A 323 -30.97 10.03 -0.65
CA ALA A 323 -31.91 11.11 -0.91
C ALA A 323 -31.97 11.49 -2.40
N LYS A 324 -30.81 11.58 -3.08
CA LYS A 324 -30.73 11.86 -4.52
C LYS A 324 -31.38 10.76 -5.37
N ILE A 325 -31.15 9.49 -5.03
CA ILE A 325 -31.74 8.34 -5.73
C ILE A 325 -33.26 8.34 -5.62
N ILE A 326 -33.80 8.52 -4.40
CA ILE A 326 -35.24 8.54 -4.15
C ILE A 326 -35.90 9.71 -4.91
N ASN A 327 -35.30 10.89 -4.85
CA ASN A 327 -35.78 12.06 -5.57
C ASN A 327 -35.73 11.86 -7.09
N HIS A 328 -34.64 11.32 -7.62
CA HIS A 328 -34.52 10.98 -9.04
C HIS A 328 -35.62 10.00 -9.46
N TYR A 329 -35.80 8.92 -8.70
CA TYR A 329 -36.79 7.90 -9.00
C TYR A 329 -38.20 8.48 -9.07
N HIS A 330 -38.61 9.25 -8.06
CA HIS A 330 -39.94 9.88 -8.05
C HIS A 330 -40.10 10.91 -9.16
N HIS A 331 -39.05 11.68 -9.46
CA HIS A 331 -39.08 12.64 -10.56
C HIS A 331 -39.29 11.95 -11.90
N GLN A 332 -38.54 10.88 -12.20
CA GLN A 332 -38.71 10.13 -13.45
C GLN A 332 -40.04 9.39 -13.53
N ALA A 333 -40.51 8.84 -12.40
CA ALA A 333 -41.82 8.21 -12.33
C ALA A 333 -42.95 9.20 -12.65
N SER A 334 -42.81 10.47 -12.27
CA SER A 334 -43.81 11.50 -12.55
C SER A 334 -43.97 11.85 -14.03
N PHE A 335 -42.96 11.59 -14.87
CA PHE A 335 -43.06 11.75 -16.32
C PHE A 335 -43.61 10.52 -17.04
N TYR A 336 -43.49 9.34 -16.44
CA TYR A 336 -43.91 8.07 -17.04
C TYR A 336 -45.34 7.68 -16.66
N LEU A 337 -45.73 7.89 -15.40
CA LEU A 337 -47.05 7.53 -14.90
C LEU A 337 -48.09 8.58 -15.34
N GLU A 338 -49.18 8.13 -15.95
CA GLU A 338 -50.26 9.01 -16.43
C GLU A 338 -51.49 8.99 -15.52
N GLY A 339 -52.12 10.16 -15.33
CA GLY A 339 -53.41 10.29 -14.65
C GLY A 339 -53.38 9.83 -13.18
N THR A 340 -54.05 8.71 -12.89
CA THR A 340 -54.15 8.12 -11.53
C THR A 340 -53.22 6.92 -11.33
N GLN A 341 -52.37 6.62 -12.31
CA GLN A 341 -51.40 5.53 -12.20
C GLN A 341 -50.42 5.80 -11.05
N THR A 342 -50.14 4.76 -10.27
CA THR A 342 -49.16 4.80 -9.19
C THR A 342 -48.26 3.57 -9.30
N SER A 343 -47.00 3.75 -8.92
CA SER A 343 -46.08 2.62 -8.76
C SER A 343 -46.41 1.88 -7.47
N ALA A 344 -46.55 0.56 -7.52
CA ALA A 344 -46.65 -0.26 -6.31
C ALA A 344 -45.33 -0.32 -5.52
N PHE A 345 -44.22 0.03 -6.17
CA PHE A 345 -42.91 0.13 -5.54
C PHE A 345 -42.59 1.58 -5.19
N HIS A 346 -42.34 1.81 -3.91
CA HIS A 346 -41.82 3.07 -3.37
C HIS A 346 -40.42 2.80 -2.82
N PRO A 347 -39.37 3.41 -3.39
CA PRO A 347 -38.01 3.14 -2.93
C PRO A 347 -37.79 3.71 -1.53
N ASP A 348 -37.47 2.83 -0.58
CA ASP A 348 -36.86 3.19 0.69
C ASP A 348 -35.56 2.40 0.82
N ILE A 349 -34.44 3.11 0.82
CA ILE A 349 -33.11 2.49 0.76
C ILE A 349 -32.57 2.36 2.19
N THR A 350 -32.37 1.15 2.66
CA THR A 350 -31.73 0.91 3.98
C THR A 350 -30.22 1.14 3.85
N ILE A 351 -29.61 1.89 4.75
CA ILE A 351 -28.14 2.02 4.81
C ILE A 351 -27.64 1.24 6.01
N LEU A 352 -26.70 0.32 5.76
CA LEU A 352 -26.14 -0.58 6.77
C LEU A 352 -24.62 -0.56 6.70
N THR A 353 -23.96 -0.81 7.82
CA THR A 353 -22.58 -1.29 7.81
C THR A 353 -22.56 -2.81 7.68
N TYR A 354 -21.40 -3.39 7.34
CA TYR A 354 -21.25 -4.84 7.26
C TYR A 354 -21.58 -5.52 8.60
N ASP A 355 -21.09 -4.98 9.71
CA ASP A 355 -21.40 -5.50 11.06
C ASP A 355 -22.91 -5.51 11.33
N GLN A 356 -23.63 -4.45 10.92
CA GLN A 356 -25.09 -4.37 11.06
C GLN A 356 -25.79 -5.42 10.19
N LEU A 357 -25.35 -5.61 8.94
CA LEU A 357 -25.90 -6.63 8.05
C LEU A 357 -25.65 -8.05 8.57
N TYR A 358 -24.44 -8.33 9.07
CA TYR A 358 -24.09 -9.61 9.68
C TYR A 358 -24.98 -9.90 10.89
N LYS A 359 -25.13 -8.93 11.80
CA LYS A 359 -26.02 -9.06 12.97
C LYS A 359 -27.47 -9.31 12.58
N GLU A 360 -27.97 -8.64 11.55
CA GLU A 360 -29.32 -8.85 11.02
C GLU A 360 -29.49 -10.27 10.45
N ALA A 361 -28.52 -10.76 9.68
CA ALA A 361 -28.54 -12.13 9.14
C ALA A 361 -28.49 -13.17 10.25
N VAL A 362 -27.65 -12.97 11.28
CA VAL A 362 -27.55 -13.85 12.45
C VAL A 362 -28.84 -13.86 13.26
N ALA A 363 -29.47 -12.69 13.46
CA ALA A 363 -30.74 -12.60 14.19
C ALA A 363 -31.87 -13.39 13.49
N ARG A 364 -31.86 -13.44 12.15
CA ARG A 364 -32.90 -14.12 11.35
C ARG A 364 -32.68 -15.61 11.16
N TYR A 365 -31.43 -16.01 10.90
CA TYR A 365 -31.10 -17.38 10.46
C TYR A 365 -30.23 -18.15 11.45
N GLY A 366 -29.73 -17.48 12.50
CA GLY A 366 -28.81 -18.05 13.48
C GLY A 366 -27.35 -18.07 12.99
N LYS A 367 -26.43 -17.91 13.94
CA LYS A 367 -24.99 -17.83 13.66
C LYS A 367 -24.46 -19.04 12.88
N MET A 368 -24.90 -20.24 13.24
CA MET A 368 -24.45 -21.48 12.60
C MET A 368 -24.71 -21.52 11.09
N GLU A 369 -25.87 -21.02 10.62
CA GLU A 369 -26.20 -21.02 9.19
C GLU A 369 -25.41 -19.95 8.43
N VAL A 370 -25.21 -18.79 9.06
CA VAL A 370 -24.38 -17.70 8.49
C VAL A 370 -22.93 -18.18 8.33
N ASP A 371 -22.33 -18.72 9.40
CA ASP A 371 -20.97 -19.24 9.39
C ASP A 371 -20.82 -20.39 8.37
N ARG A 372 -21.80 -21.31 8.28
CA ARG A 372 -21.80 -22.40 7.29
C ARG A 372 -21.73 -21.88 5.85
N ARG A 373 -22.43 -20.78 5.54
CA ARG A 373 -22.41 -20.17 4.21
C ARG A 373 -21.10 -19.46 3.92
N GLN A 374 -20.58 -18.69 4.87
CA GLN A 374 -19.29 -18.03 4.72
C GLN A 374 -18.17 -19.05 4.53
N ASN A 375 -18.11 -20.09 5.38
CA ASN A 375 -17.14 -21.18 5.26
C ASN A 375 -17.22 -21.90 3.90
N ARG A 376 -18.43 -22.07 3.34
CA ARG A 376 -18.57 -22.62 1.99
C ARG A 376 -17.95 -21.71 0.93
N LEU A 377 -18.11 -20.40 1.04
CA LEU A 377 -17.51 -19.44 0.12
C LEU A 377 -15.99 -19.43 0.25
N VAL A 378 -15.47 -19.47 1.47
CA VAL A 378 -14.01 -19.55 1.74
C VAL A 378 -13.41 -20.79 1.06
N ASN A 379 -14.04 -21.95 1.19
CA ASN A 379 -13.57 -23.20 0.56
C ASN A 379 -13.66 -23.19 -0.98
N LEU A 380 -14.45 -22.30 -1.57
CA LEU A 380 -14.63 -22.17 -3.02
C LEU A 380 -13.92 -20.92 -3.58
N ARG A 381 -13.09 -20.27 -2.77
CA ARG A 381 -12.43 -19.02 -3.12
C ARG A 381 -11.45 -19.26 -4.28
N ASP A 382 -11.72 -18.59 -5.39
CA ASP A 382 -10.88 -18.54 -6.60
C ASP A 382 -10.57 -17.08 -7.02
N GLN A 383 -11.03 -16.11 -6.22
CA GLN A 383 -10.90 -14.68 -6.47
C GLN A 383 -9.99 -14.00 -5.42
N GLY A 384 -9.40 -12.88 -5.83
CA GLY A 384 -8.64 -12.00 -4.93
C GLY A 384 -9.51 -11.36 -3.83
N ASP A 385 -8.85 -10.81 -2.81
CA ASP A 385 -9.46 -10.31 -1.56
C ASP A 385 -10.64 -9.36 -1.76
N ARG A 386 -10.54 -8.46 -2.74
CA ARG A 386 -11.56 -7.44 -3.05
C ARG A 386 -12.86 -8.05 -3.60
N ASP A 387 -12.71 -8.95 -4.55
CA ASP A 387 -13.84 -9.65 -5.16
C ASP A 387 -14.46 -10.65 -4.18
N PHE A 388 -13.62 -11.32 -3.39
CA PHE A 388 -14.09 -12.22 -2.36
C PHE A 388 -14.84 -11.48 -1.23
N SER A 389 -14.33 -10.34 -0.77
CA SER A 389 -15.03 -9.46 0.19
C SER A 389 -16.40 -9.05 -0.35
N THR A 390 -16.48 -8.67 -1.62
CA THR A 390 -17.75 -8.34 -2.29
C THR A 390 -18.71 -9.53 -2.29
N THR A 391 -18.22 -10.73 -2.60
CA THR A 391 -18.99 -11.97 -2.61
C THR A 391 -19.56 -12.29 -1.22
N LEU A 392 -18.78 -12.12 -0.15
CA LEU A 392 -19.24 -12.32 1.22
C LEU A 392 -20.38 -11.35 1.59
N VAL A 393 -20.24 -10.06 1.26
CA VAL A 393 -21.27 -9.05 1.55
C VAL A 393 -22.52 -9.32 0.72
N GLN A 394 -22.39 -9.65 -0.57
CA GLN A 394 -23.51 -9.95 -1.45
C GLN A 394 -24.29 -11.19 -0.97
N SER A 395 -23.58 -12.22 -0.50
CA SER A 395 -24.20 -13.42 0.06
C SER A 395 -25.04 -13.11 1.30
N LEU A 396 -24.52 -12.29 2.22
CA LEU A 396 -25.29 -11.83 3.39
C LEU A 396 -26.48 -10.94 2.99
N ALA A 397 -26.29 -10.01 2.05
CA ALA A 397 -27.37 -9.14 1.57
C ALA A 397 -28.51 -9.97 0.96
N SER A 398 -28.20 -11.07 0.27
CA SER A 398 -29.21 -11.98 -0.31
C SER A 398 -30.08 -12.69 0.75
N LEU A 399 -29.55 -12.93 1.96
CA LEU A 399 -30.33 -13.46 3.08
C LEU A 399 -31.34 -12.43 3.63
N CYS A 400 -31.01 -11.16 3.51
CA CYS A 400 -31.79 -10.02 3.99
C CYS A 400 -32.53 -9.30 2.84
N LYS A 401 -32.81 -9.98 1.73
CA LYS A 401 -33.39 -9.36 0.52
C LYS A 401 -34.74 -8.67 0.73
N ASP A 402 -35.48 -8.99 1.77
CA ASP A 402 -36.77 -8.39 2.09
C ASP A 402 -36.66 -6.95 2.64
N ILE A 403 -35.49 -6.55 3.15
CA ILE A 403 -35.19 -5.14 3.50
C ILE A 403 -34.46 -4.39 2.38
N SER A 404 -34.44 -4.97 1.17
CA SER A 404 -33.96 -4.29 -0.04
C SER A 404 -34.99 -3.24 -0.53
N PRO A 405 -34.55 -2.17 -1.21
CA PRO A 405 -33.16 -1.85 -1.57
C PRO A 405 -32.28 -1.46 -0.37
N MET A 406 -30.98 -1.72 -0.46
CA MET A 406 -30.00 -1.35 0.57
C MET A 406 -28.65 -0.90 0.00
N ILE A 407 -27.92 -0.10 0.77
CA ILE A 407 -26.52 0.27 0.55
C ILE A 407 -25.74 -0.23 1.77
N VAL A 408 -24.75 -1.10 1.55
CA VAL A 408 -23.96 -1.71 2.62
C VAL A 408 -22.52 -1.21 2.54
N LEU A 409 -22.08 -0.49 3.57
CA LEU A 409 -20.68 -0.08 3.75
C LEU A 409 -19.86 -1.26 4.30
N PHE A 410 -18.73 -1.56 3.67
CA PHE A 410 -17.75 -2.53 4.13
C PHE A 410 -16.33 -2.06 3.79
N TYR A 411 -15.31 -2.73 4.31
CA TYR A 411 -13.91 -2.49 3.96
C TYR A 411 -13.32 -3.72 3.29
N SER A 412 -12.47 -3.49 2.30
CA SER A 412 -11.68 -4.52 1.64
C SER A 412 -10.18 -4.27 1.84
N PRO A 413 -9.33 -5.30 1.79
CA PRO A 413 -7.89 -5.11 1.67
C PRO A 413 -7.49 -4.38 0.37
N PRO A 414 -6.38 -3.63 0.41
CA PRO A 414 -5.49 -3.50 1.55
C PRO A 414 -5.90 -2.39 2.54
N PHE A 415 -5.48 -2.54 3.79
CA PHE A 415 -5.58 -1.51 4.82
C PHE A 415 -4.18 -1.23 5.37
N TYR A 416 -3.79 0.05 5.40
CA TYR A 416 -2.53 0.52 5.96
C TYR A 416 -2.85 1.48 7.11
N PRO A 417 -2.38 1.19 8.34
CA PRO A 417 -2.41 2.15 9.44
C PRO A 417 -1.62 3.40 9.11
N ALA A 418 -2.16 4.59 9.40
CA ALA A 418 -1.34 5.79 9.43
C ALA A 418 -0.37 5.72 10.62
N VAL A 419 0.91 5.98 10.38
CA VAL A 419 1.99 5.89 11.39
C VAL A 419 2.87 7.13 11.36
N SER A 420 3.40 7.54 12.51
CA SER A 420 4.24 8.75 12.62
C SER A 420 5.17 8.69 13.83
N SER A 421 6.46 8.88 13.57
CA SER A 421 7.50 9.13 14.57
C SER A 421 7.97 10.59 14.56
N ASN A 422 7.15 11.51 14.03
CA ASN A 422 7.53 12.91 13.88
C ASN A 422 7.72 13.65 15.22
N ASP A 423 7.09 13.16 16.29
CA ASP A 423 7.27 13.67 17.65
C ASP A 423 8.33 12.88 18.45
N ASP A 424 8.96 11.86 17.85
CA ASP A 424 9.98 11.03 18.50
C ASP A 424 11.35 11.74 18.49
N PRO A 425 11.96 12.03 19.66
CA PRO A 425 13.23 12.76 19.73
C PRO A 425 14.41 12.04 19.05
N PHE A 426 14.41 10.71 19.05
CA PHE A 426 15.46 9.90 18.42
C PHE A 426 15.39 10.02 16.89
N ILE A 427 14.18 9.94 16.33
CA ILE A 427 13.95 10.14 14.89
C ILE A 427 14.19 11.58 14.46
N LEU A 428 13.74 12.58 15.24
CA LEU A 428 14.00 14.00 14.96
C LEU A 428 15.50 14.31 14.93
N HIS A 429 16.28 13.69 15.81
CA HIS A 429 17.73 13.82 15.81
C HIS A 429 18.36 13.19 14.55
N GLY A 430 17.95 11.99 14.18
CA GLY A 430 18.39 11.34 12.94
C GLY A 430 18.07 12.14 11.68
N ALA A 431 16.84 12.66 11.59
CA ALA A 431 16.41 13.54 10.51
C ALA A 431 17.28 14.80 10.45
N LYS A 432 17.55 15.44 11.59
CA LYS A 432 18.44 16.60 11.65
C LYS A 432 19.85 16.28 11.17
N VAL A 433 20.42 15.14 11.59
CA VAL A 433 21.74 14.69 11.11
C VAL A 433 21.74 14.50 9.59
N ALA A 434 20.69 13.92 9.02
CA ALA A 434 20.56 13.77 7.58
C ALA A 434 20.57 15.13 6.87
N ILE A 435 19.76 16.08 7.35
CA ILE A 435 19.65 17.45 6.80
C ILE A 435 20.99 18.19 6.89
N ASP A 436 21.57 18.24 8.09
CA ASP A 436 22.82 18.96 8.34
C ASP A 436 23.95 18.36 7.49
N TYR A 437 24.07 17.03 7.42
CA TYR A 437 25.09 16.35 6.61
C TYR A 437 24.89 16.58 5.11
N ALA A 438 23.65 16.49 4.62
CA ALA A 438 23.34 16.73 3.22
C ALA A 438 23.69 18.17 2.80
N LYS A 439 23.36 19.15 3.67
CA LYS A 439 23.68 20.55 3.42
C LYS A 439 25.18 20.82 3.47
N GLU A 440 25.87 20.34 4.51
CA GLU A 440 27.30 20.61 4.70
C GLU A 440 28.20 19.91 3.67
N LYS A 441 27.83 18.70 3.21
CA LYS A 441 28.67 17.91 2.29
C LYS A 441 28.30 18.05 0.84
N PHE A 442 27.03 18.27 0.53
CA PHE A 442 26.53 18.21 -0.84
C PHE A 442 25.77 19.47 -1.27
N ASP A 443 25.58 20.45 -0.37
CA ASP A 443 24.75 21.63 -0.58
C ASP A 443 23.29 21.30 -0.98
N GLU A 444 22.78 20.16 -0.48
CA GLU A 444 21.40 19.73 -0.71
C GLU A 444 20.51 20.13 0.47
N ASP A 445 19.40 20.81 0.17
CA ASP A 445 18.40 21.20 1.15
C ASP A 445 17.33 20.10 1.25
N LEU A 446 17.40 19.31 2.33
CA LEU A 446 16.40 18.30 2.67
C LEU A 446 15.29 18.90 3.55
N GLU A 447 14.04 18.60 3.22
CA GLU A 447 12.87 18.95 4.01
C GLU A 447 12.26 17.73 4.69
N VAL A 448 11.87 17.88 5.95
CA VAL A 448 11.12 16.85 6.69
C VAL A 448 9.64 16.95 6.36
N VAL A 449 9.05 15.81 6.01
CA VAL A 449 7.62 15.63 5.82
C VAL A 449 7.14 14.57 6.80
N GLU A 450 6.01 14.80 7.46
CA GLU A 450 5.48 13.84 8.42
C GLU A 450 4.97 12.58 7.71
N TYR A 451 4.11 12.70 6.70
CA TYR A 451 3.50 11.54 6.04
C TYR A 451 4.02 11.33 4.62
N PHE A 452 4.70 10.20 4.39
CA PHE A 452 4.93 9.67 3.05
C PHE A 452 3.59 9.35 2.38
N THR A 453 3.37 9.81 1.15
CA THR A 453 2.07 9.73 0.46
C THR A 453 1.87 8.46 -0.36
N GLY A 454 2.92 7.66 -0.57
CA GLY A 454 2.83 6.33 -1.16
C GLY A 454 2.37 5.28 -0.15
N LEU A 455 2.16 4.05 -0.63
CA LEU A 455 2.07 2.89 0.26
C LEU A 455 3.43 2.71 0.92
N SER A 456 3.42 2.17 2.14
CA SER A 456 4.67 1.82 2.80
C SER A 456 4.45 0.77 3.85
N ASP A 457 5.30 -0.23 3.82
CA ASP A 457 5.39 -1.28 4.83
C ASP A 457 5.73 -0.77 6.24
N LEU A 458 6.22 0.48 6.36
CA LEU A 458 6.35 1.15 7.65
C LEU A 458 5.03 1.21 8.42
N SER A 459 3.89 1.21 7.72
CA SER A 459 2.54 1.22 8.30
C SER A 459 2.27 0.04 9.26
N PHE A 460 3.01 -1.06 9.14
CA PHE A 460 2.80 -2.25 9.97
C PHE A 460 3.69 -2.33 11.22
N ILE A 461 4.70 -1.47 11.31
CA ILE A 461 5.68 -1.49 12.41
C ILE A 461 5.88 -0.12 13.09
N GLY A 462 5.37 0.95 12.48
CA GLY A 462 5.46 2.29 13.05
C GLY A 462 4.42 2.55 14.14
N PRO A 463 4.67 3.52 15.04
CA PRO A 463 3.68 3.97 16.00
C PRO A 463 2.48 4.61 15.28
N THR A 464 1.27 4.13 15.57
CA THR A 464 0.03 4.58 14.94
C THR A 464 -0.28 6.04 15.25
N SER A 465 -0.62 6.83 14.22
CA SER A 465 -0.95 8.26 14.32
C SER A 465 -2.34 8.53 14.89
N SER A 466 -3.26 7.57 14.82
CA SER A 466 -4.63 7.70 15.31
C SER A 466 -4.89 6.76 16.50
N THR A 467 -5.83 7.13 17.35
CA THR A 467 -6.30 6.30 18.48
C THR A 467 -7.38 5.28 18.07
N SER A 468 -7.49 4.97 16.76
CA SER A 468 -8.52 4.08 16.25
C SER A 468 -8.44 2.71 16.90
N SER A 469 -9.58 2.20 17.39
CA SER A 469 -9.65 0.80 17.78
C SER A 469 -9.58 -0.06 16.53
N LEU A 470 -8.67 -1.03 16.52
CA LEU A 470 -8.63 -2.08 15.50
C LEU A 470 -10.01 -2.72 15.28
N SER A 471 -10.79 -2.84 16.35
CA SER A 471 -12.13 -3.45 16.30
C SER A 471 -13.10 -2.67 15.40
N ASP A 472 -12.88 -1.36 15.22
CA ASP A 472 -13.75 -0.50 14.42
C ASP A 472 -13.55 -0.77 12.92
N LEU A 473 -12.34 -1.16 12.51
CA LEU A 473 -12.05 -1.60 11.15
C LEU A 473 -12.45 -3.06 10.93
N THR A 474 -11.93 -3.97 11.77
CA THR A 474 -12.06 -5.42 11.55
C THR A 474 -13.51 -5.89 11.54
N LYS A 475 -14.40 -5.28 12.33
CA LYS A 475 -15.85 -5.55 12.29
C LYS A 475 -16.51 -5.14 10.97
N GLN A 476 -15.89 -4.25 10.19
CA GLN A 476 -16.38 -3.83 8.88
C GLN A 476 -15.68 -4.54 7.71
N MET A 477 -14.71 -5.41 7.99
CA MET A 477 -13.97 -6.18 6.99
C MET A 477 -14.60 -7.58 6.82
N PRO A 478 -15.30 -7.87 5.71
CA PRO A 478 -15.97 -9.16 5.53
C PRO A 478 -15.03 -10.35 5.54
N ILE A 479 -13.82 -10.17 5.01
CA ILE A 479 -12.81 -11.21 4.87
C ILE A 479 -12.09 -11.54 6.19
N HIS A 480 -12.18 -10.67 7.20
CA HIS A 480 -11.60 -10.93 8.52
C HIS A 480 -12.31 -12.11 9.18
N GLY A 481 -11.56 -13.13 9.61
CA GLY A 481 -12.11 -14.40 10.08
C GLY A 481 -12.61 -15.33 8.97
N ASN A 482 -12.49 -14.92 7.70
CA ASN A 482 -12.96 -15.64 6.52
C ASN A 482 -11.84 -15.78 5.47
N GLY A 483 -10.66 -16.25 5.90
CA GLY A 483 -9.50 -16.46 5.02
C GLY A 483 -8.46 -15.33 5.04
N PHE A 484 -8.65 -14.31 5.88
CA PHE A 484 -7.63 -13.33 6.24
C PHE A 484 -7.75 -13.01 7.73
N GLU A 485 -6.62 -12.93 8.42
CA GLU A 485 -6.55 -12.52 9.82
C GLU A 485 -5.64 -11.31 9.94
N TRP A 486 -6.12 -10.26 10.62
CA TRP A 486 -5.32 -9.06 10.84
C TRP A 486 -4.37 -9.31 12.03
N PRO A 487 -3.03 -9.27 11.86
CA PRO A 487 -2.07 -9.75 12.85
C PRO A 487 -1.78 -8.73 13.96
N SER A 488 -2.83 -8.22 14.60
CA SER A 488 -2.76 -7.11 15.56
C SER A 488 -1.83 -7.33 16.76
N GLU A 489 -1.92 -8.48 17.43
CA GLU A 489 -1.09 -8.77 18.60
C GLU A 489 0.40 -8.73 18.24
N VAL A 490 0.76 -9.23 17.04
CA VAL A 490 2.15 -9.23 16.58
C VAL A 490 2.58 -7.81 16.20
N MET A 491 1.73 -7.03 15.51
CA MET A 491 2.01 -5.63 15.18
C MET A 491 2.31 -4.79 16.44
N GLU A 492 1.48 -4.91 17.48
CA GLU A 492 1.71 -4.21 18.75
C GLU A 492 3.03 -4.63 19.41
N SER A 493 3.43 -5.89 19.25
CA SER A 493 4.69 -6.40 19.80
C SER A 493 5.95 -6.01 19.00
N ILE A 494 5.78 -5.64 17.72
CA ILE A 494 6.84 -5.25 16.78
C ILE A 494 6.61 -3.81 16.34
N THR A 495 6.37 -2.92 17.31
CA THR A 495 6.32 -1.48 17.08
C THR A 495 7.66 -0.83 17.41
N MET A 496 8.17 0.03 16.52
CA MET A 496 9.40 0.79 16.71
C MET A 496 9.34 2.14 15.99
N PRO A 497 10.17 3.14 16.38
CA PRO A 497 10.26 4.40 15.64
C PRO A 497 10.67 4.17 14.17
N ILE A 498 10.16 5.00 13.27
CA ILE A 498 10.34 4.85 11.82
C ILE A 498 10.88 6.12 11.18
N ILE A 499 11.67 5.95 10.14
CA ILE A 499 12.12 7.03 9.25
C ILE A 499 12.30 6.49 7.84
N ASN A 500 11.94 7.28 6.83
CA ASN A 500 12.19 6.98 5.44
C ASN A 500 13.17 8.00 4.86
N ILE A 501 14.32 7.53 4.39
CA ILE A 501 15.33 8.33 3.70
C ILE A 501 15.75 7.54 2.47
N GLY A 502 15.11 7.83 1.34
CA GLY A 502 15.28 7.06 0.12
C GLY A 502 15.86 7.82 -1.07
N PRO A 503 15.95 7.15 -2.22
CA PRO A 503 16.51 7.69 -3.45
C PRO A 503 15.66 8.78 -4.08
N LEU A 504 16.25 9.53 -5.01
CA LEU A 504 15.53 10.51 -5.82
C LEU A 504 15.09 9.87 -7.13
N GLY A 505 13.78 9.81 -7.38
CA GLY A 505 13.23 9.35 -8.64
C GLY A 505 12.03 10.20 -9.08
N ARG A 506 11.52 9.90 -10.28
CA ARG A 506 10.33 10.56 -10.85
C ARG A 506 9.45 9.57 -11.59
N ASP A 507 8.16 9.91 -11.62
CA ASP A 507 7.10 9.19 -12.31
C ASP A 507 6.94 7.73 -11.82
N PRO A 508 6.72 7.50 -10.50
CA PRO A 508 6.42 6.16 -9.99
C PRO A 508 5.19 5.60 -10.70
N HIS A 509 5.22 4.30 -10.99
CA HIS A 509 4.12 3.56 -11.64
C HIS A 509 3.73 4.06 -13.04
N GLN A 510 4.63 4.80 -13.70
CA GLN A 510 4.44 5.30 -15.06
C GLN A 510 5.55 4.83 -16.00
N TRP A 511 5.32 4.93 -17.31
CA TRP A 511 6.27 4.47 -18.34
C TRP A 511 7.55 5.30 -18.44
N THR A 512 7.58 6.48 -17.81
CA THR A 512 8.75 7.35 -17.69
C THR A 512 9.44 7.24 -16.34
N GLU A 513 9.13 6.20 -15.55
CA GLU A 513 9.81 5.93 -14.27
C GLU A 513 11.32 5.95 -14.43
N ARG A 514 11.99 6.71 -13.56
CA ARG A 514 13.43 6.93 -13.63
C ARG A 514 14.04 7.33 -12.29
N LEU A 515 15.30 6.94 -12.12
CA LEU A 515 16.14 7.20 -10.96
C LEU A 515 17.23 8.22 -11.27
N GLU A 516 17.44 9.21 -10.39
CA GLU A 516 18.59 10.11 -10.43
C GLU A 516 19.80 9.43 -9.74
N LEU A 517 20.89 9.22 -10.48
CA LEU A 517 21.97 8.35 -10.03
C LEU A 517 22.96 9.02 -9.06
N SER A 518 23.20 10.33 -9.13
CA SER A 518 24.21 10.98 -8.27
C SER A 518 23.71 11.15 -6.84
N TYR A 519 22.51 11.68 -6.65
CA TYR A 519 21.89 11.73 -5.34
C TYR A 519 21.77 10.33 -4.76
N SER A 520 21.17 9.41 -5.51
CA SER A 520 20.80 8.09 -4.99
C SER A 520 21.99 7.18 -4.69
N PHE A 521 23.08 7.24 -5.48
CA PHE A 521 24.21 6.32 -5.32
C PHE A 521 25.54 6.97 -4.92
N GLU A 522 25.67 8.31 -4.91
CA GLU A 522 26.84 8.99 -4.35
C GLU A 522 26.54 9.63 -3.00
N LYS A 523 25.41 10.35 -2.88
CA LYS A 523 25.09 11.18 -1.71
C LYS A 523 24.34 10.39 -0.64
N LEU A 524 23.23 9.75 -1.00
CA LEU A 524 22.33 9.03 -0.10
C LEU A 524 23.05 7.95 0.74
N PRO A 525 23.92 7.08 0.18
CA PRO A 525 24.61 6.08 1.01
C PRO A 525 25.47 6.71 2.10
N GLN A 526 26.04 7.90 1.86
CA GLN A 526 26.83 8.62 2.86
C GLN A 526 25.95 9.29 3.92
N ILE A 527 24.82 9.87 3.51
CA ILE A 527 23.81 10.44 4.43
C ILE A 527 23.32 9.35 5.39
N LEU A 528 22.87 8.21 4.86
CA LEU A 528 22.40 7.08 5.66
C LEU A 528 23.50 6.50 6.56
N THR A 529 24.74 6.41 6.06
CA THR A 529 25.88 5.96 6.89
C THR A 529 26.04 6.86 8.12
N GLN A 530 25.92 8.19 7.97
CA GLN A 530 25.99 9.10 9.11
C GLN A 530 24.80 8.94 10.07
N VAL A 531 23.58 8.86 9.55
CA VAL A 531 22.39 8.65 10.40
C VAL A 531 22.53 7.38 11.23
N ILE A 532 23.00 6.28 10.62
CA ILE A 532 23.23 5.00 11.32
C ILE A 532 24.32 5.14 12.40
N HIS A 533 25.44 5.81 12.10
CA HIS A 533 26.48 6.09 13.09
C HIS A 533 25.93 6.85 14.30
N GLU A 534 25.12 7.87 14.06
CA GLU A 534 24.51 8.63 15.15
C GLU A 534 23.47 7.82 15.93
N PHE A 535 22.69 6.96 15.26
CA PHE A 535 21.72 6.08 15.91
C PHE A 535 22.35 5.04 16.85
N PHE A 536 23.59 4.63 16.60
CA PHE A 536 24.34 3.73 17.49
C PHE A 536 25.29 4.45 18.46
N LYS A 537 25.35 5.77 18.41
CA LYS A 537 26.21 6.54 19.31
C LYS A 537 25.63 6.49 20.70
N LYS A 538 26.43 6.00 21.65
CA LYS A 538 26.05 5.98 23.06
C LYS A 538 25.82 7.41 23.54
N GLU A 539 24.67 7.65 24.18
CA GLU A 539 24.43 8.91 24.90
C GLU A 539 25.60 9.13 25.88
N ARG A 540 26.23 10.30 25.81
CA ARG A 540 27.18 10.70 26.85
C ARG A 540 26.34 11.08 28.07
N GLU A 541 26.38 10.24 29.10
CA GLU A 541 25.85 10.53 30.44
C GLU A 541 26.31 11.89 30.98
#